data_AF-A0A644WAX6-F1
#
_entry.id   AF-A0A644WAX6-F1
#
_cell.length_a   1.000
_cell.length_b   1.000
_cell.length_c   1.000
_cell.angle_alpha   90.00
_cell.angle_beta   90.00
_cell.angle_gamma   90.00
#
_symmetry.space_group_name_H-M   'P 1'
#
loop_
_entity.id
_entity.type
_entity.pdbx_description
1 polymer ?
#
loop_
_entity_poly.entity_id
_entity_poly.type
_entity_poly.pdbx_seq_one_letter_code
_entity_poly.pdbx_strand_id
1 'polypeptide(L)' 'MDKKKIDGAKRAIEQIAKKNHATVEEVRLQIKVSMINGLVSEDPKIKSFWQSIPCEGEIPTPEELIAYTADIVRRKTRGE' A
#
# COMPACT_ATOMS: atom_id res chain seq x y z
N MET A 1 9.19 -8.73 -1.08
CA MET A 1 8.22 -8.45 0.01
C MET A 1 7.82 -9.75 0.71
N ASP A 2 7.57 -9.77 2.03
CA ASP A 2 7.15 -11.00 2.74
C ASP A 2 5.76 -11.48 2.27
N LYS A 3 5.65 -12.73 1.78
CA LYS A 3 4.39 -13.31 1.30
C LYS A 3 3.25 -13.22 2.33
N LYS A 4 3.54 -13.45 3.61
CA LYS A 4 2.56 -13.34 4.71
C LYS A 4 1.99 -11.92 4.85
N LYS A 5 2.81 -10.88 4.64
CA LYS A 5 2.35 -9.48 4.71
C LYS A 5 1.47 -9.14 3.52
N ILE A 6 1.82 -9.64 2.33
CA ILE A 6 0.99 -9.51 1.12
C ILE A 6 -0.36 -10.19 1.31
N ASP A 7 -0.42 -11.41 1.84
CA ASP A 7 -1.69 -12.09 2.11
C ASP A 7 -2.53 -11.36 3.18
N GLY A 8 -1.87 -10.74 4.16
CA GLY A 8 -2.53 -9.84 5.11
C GLY A 8 -3.16 -8.62 4.42
N ALA A 9 -2.44 -7.99 3.50
CA ALA A 9 -2.94 -6.85 2.72
C ALA A 9 -4.13 -7.23 1.83
N LYS A 10 -4.08 -8.39 1.16
CA LYS A 10 -5.21 -8.92 0.37
C LYS A 10 -6.47 -9.06 1.22
N ARG A 11 -6.35 -9.69 2.40
CA ARG A 11 -7.48 -9.84 3.34
C ARG A 11 -8.02 -8.51 3.85
N ALA A 12 -7.17 -7.50 4.00
CA ALA A 12 -7.61 -6.17 4.39
C ALA A 12 -8.45 -5.52 3.28
N ILE A 13 -8.02 -5.62 2.02
CA ILE A 13 -8.79 -5.15 0.85
C ILE A 13 -10.14 -5.87 0.76
N GLU A 14 -10.16 -7.20 0.91
CA GLU A 14 -11.40 -8.00 0.91
C GLU A 14 -12.38 -7.57 2.00
N GLN A 15 -11.89 -7.29 3.20
CA GLN A 15 -12.73 -6.80 4.31
C GLN A 15 -13.29 -5.41 4.04
N ILE A 16 -12.50 -4.50 3.47
CA ILE A 16 -12.94 -3.16 3.08
C ILE A 16 -14.02 -3.24 1.99
N ALA A 17 -13.81 -4.09 0.98
CA ALA A 17 -14.79 -4.33 -0.09
C ALA A 17 -16.12 -4.81 0.50
N LYS A 18 -16.08 -5.83 1.37
CA LYS A 18 -17.26 -6.37 2.04
C LYS A 18 -17.98 -5.32 2.89
N LYS A 19 -17.23 -4.53 3.68
CA LYS A 19 -17.81 -3.51 4.58
C LYS A 19 -18.51 -2.39 3.82
N ASN A 20 -18.00 -2.02 2.66
CA ASN A 20 -18.52 -0.89 1.87
C ASN A 20 -19.46 -1.33 0.73
N HIS A 21 -19.86 -2.61 0.67
CA HIS A 21 -20.64 -3.16 -0.43
C HIS A 21 -20.02 -2.89 -1.82
N ALA A 22 -18.70 -2.91 -1.88
CA ALA A 22 -17.91 -2.71 -3.09
C ALA A 22 -17.19 -4.00 -3.49
N THR A 23 -16.62 -4.04 -4.69
CA THR A 23 -15.77 -5.13 -5.14
C THR A 23 -14.31 -4.94 -4.72
N VAL A 24 -13.57 -6.04 -4.64
CA VAL A 24 -12.11 -6.02 -4.38
C VAL A 24 -11.38 -5.20 -5.45
N GLU A 25 -11.83 -5.28 -6.70
CA GLU A 25 -11.24 -4.55 -7.81
C GLU A 25 -11.47 -3.04 -7.70
N GLU A 26 -12.66 -2.61 -7.30
CA GLU A 26 -12.93 -1.18 -7.05
C GLU A 26 -12.05 -0.63 -5.94
N VAL A 27 -11.88 -1.36 -4.84
CA VAL A 27 -10.99 -0.94 -3.74
C VAL A 27 -9.54 -0.84 -4.24
N ARG A 28 -9.06 -1.84 -4.99
CA ARG A 28 -7.72 -1.79 -5.61
C ARG A 28 -7.57 -0.61 -6.56
N LEU A 29 -8.59 -0.31 -7.37
CA LEU A 29 -8.58 0.78 -8.33
C LEU A 29 -8.47 2.13 -7.61
N GLN A 30 -9.28 2.35 -6.56
CA GLN A 30 -9.23 3.58 -5.76
C GLN A 30 -7.88 3.77 -5.07
N ILE A 31 -7.27 2.68 -4.58
CA ILE A 31 -5.91 2.73 -4.05
C ILE A 31 -4.95 3.14 -5.16
N LYS A 32 -4.97 2.51 -6.34
CA LYS A 32 -4.10 2.87 -7.48
C LYS A 32 -4.24 4.34 -7.89
N VAL A 33 -5.45 4.88 -7.94
CA VAL A 33 -5.67 6.32 -8.21
C VAL A 33 -4.98 7.18 -7.16
N SER A 34 -5.09 6.81 -5.88
CA SER A 34 -4.39 7.51 -4.79
C SER A 34 -2.86 7.38 -4.89
N MET A 35 -2.36 6.23 -5.34
CA MET A 35 -0.93 5.99 -5.56
C MET A 35 -0.38 6.90 -6.65
N ILE A 36 -1.11 7.06 -7.76
CA ILE A 36 -0.69 7.93 -8.87
C ILE A 36 -0.45 9.36 -8.37
N ASN A 37 -1.35 9.91 -7.55
CA ASN A 37 -1.17 11.25 -6.97
C ASN A 37 0.11 11.35 -6.12
N GLY A 38 0.48 10.28 -5.42
CA GLY A 38 1.73 10.22 -4.68
C GLY A 38 2.96 10.11 -5.58
N LEU A 39 2.88 9.28 -6.62
CA LEU A 39 3.99 9.01 -7.55
C LEU A 39 4.34 10.21 -8.44
N VAL A 40 3.32 10.99 -8.85
CA VAL A 40 3.53 12.21 -9.65
C VAL A 40 3.90 13.43 -8.81
N SER A 41 3.98 13.28 -7.48
CA SER A 41 4.34 14.39 -6.59
C SER A 41 5.77 14.86 -6.86
N GLU A 42 5.97 16.18 -6.91
CA GLU A 42 7.29 16.78 -7.08
C GLU A 42 8.09 16.88 -5.77
N ASP A 43 7.44 16.66 -4.62
CA ASP A 43 8.09 16.73 -3.31
C ASP A 43 9.18 15.64 -3.17
N PRO A 44 10.45 16.02 -2.93
CA PRO A 44 11.55 15.07 -2.78
C PRO A 44 11.34 14.04 -1.68
N LYS A 45 10.66 14.40 -0.59
CA LYS A 45 10.36 13.49 0.52
C LYS A 45 9.33 12.43 0.11
N ILE A 46 8.33 12.83 -0.65
CA ILE A 46 7.31 11.91 -1.18
C ILE A 46 7.95 10.96 -2.19
N LYS A 47 8.77 11.47 -3.12
CA LYS A 47 9.54 10.63 -4.05
C LYS A 47 10.43 9.62 -3.34
N SER A 48 11.17 10.06 -2.31
CA SER A 48 12.04 9.18 -1.53
C SER A 48 11.27 8.06 -0.83
N PHE A 49 10.08 8.37 -0.29
CA PHE A 49 9.19 7.36 0.30
C PHE A 49 8.75 6.31 -0.73
N TRP A 50 8.34 6.73 -1.94
CA TRP A 50 7.94 5.78 -2.98
C TRP A 50 9.10 4.89 -3.43
N GLN A 51 10.31 5.45 -3.54
CA GLN A 51 11.53 4.71 -3.86
C GLN A 51 11.96 3.73 -2.77
N SER A 52 11.54 3.95 -1.52
CA SER A 52 11.91 3.06 -0.40
C SER A 52 10.99 1.84 -0.27
N ILE A 53 9.92 1.74 -1.05
CA ILE A 53 8.98 0.62 -1.03
C ILE A 53 9.58 -0.56 -1.84
N PRO A 54 9.86 -1.71 -1.21
CA PRO A 54 10.32 -2.88 -1.94
C PRO A 54 9.17 -3.43 -2.81
N CYS A 55 9.36 -3.44 -4.12
CA CYS A 55 8.41 -4.01 -5.07
C CYS A 55 9.11 -4.78 -6.20
N GLU A 56 8.39 -5.72 -6.82
CA GLU A 56 8.94 -6.56 -7.90
C GLU A 56 9.01 -5.83 -9.26
N GLY A 57 8.16 -4.82 -9.47
CA GLY A 57 8.09 -4.04 -10.70
C GLY A 57 8.59 -2.60 -10.55
N GLU A 58 8.32 -1.77 -11.55
CA GLU A 58 8.67 -0.34 -11.53
C GLU A 58 7.85 0.47 -10.52
N ILE A 59 6.64 -0.01 -10.21
CA ILE A 59 5.68 0.66 -9.33
C ILE A 59 5.13 -0.40 -8.36
N PRO A 60 5.03 -0.09 -7.05
CA PRO A 60 4.45 -1.04 -6.11
C PRO A 60 2.99 -1.34 -6.45
N THR A 61 2.56 -2.55 -6.09
CA THR A 61 1.15 -2.94 -6.05
C THR A 61 0.44 -2.33 -4.83
N PRO A 62 -0.90 -2.22 -4.85
CA PRO A 62 -1.67 -1.82 -3.67
C PRO A 62 -1.34 -2.67 -2.42
N GLU A 63 -1.18 -3.98 -2.61
CA GLU A 63 -0.83 -4.92 -1.54
C GLU A 63 0.57 -4.67 -0.98
N GLU A 64 1.57 -4.40 -1.82
CA GLU A 64 2.92 -4.05 -1.38
C GLU A 64 2.94 -2.73 -0.61
N LEU A 65 2.24 -1.71 -1.10
CA LEU A 65 2.12 -0.43 -0.40
C LEU A 65 1.50 -0.59 0.98
N ILE A 66 0.38 -1.31 1.10
CA ILE A 66 -0.29 -1.56 2.38
C ILE A 66 0.65 -2.31 3.32
N ALA A 67 1.28 -3.37 2.84
CA ALA A 67 2.19 -4.19 3.64
C ALA A 67 3.40 -3.39 4.15
N TYR A 68 3.97 -2.51 3.32
CA TYR A 68 5.08 -1.65 3.68
C TYR A 68 4.68 -0.60 4.71
N THR A 69 3.56 0.08 4.46
CA THR A 69 3.06 1.15 5.34
C THR A 69 2.67 0.59 6.71
N ALA A 70 2.06 -0.60 6.75
CA ALA A 70 1.76 -1.30 8.00
C ALA A 70 3.03 -1.62 8.82
N ASP A 71 4.12 -2.00 8.15
CA ASP A 71 5.41 -2.27 8.80
C ASP A 71 6.00 -1.00 9.41
N ILE A 72 5.97 0.13 8.69
CA ILE A 72 6.40 1.44 9.21
C ILE A 72 5.59 1.83 10.45
N VAL A 73 4.26 1.75 10.38
CA VAL A 73 3.38 2.11 11.50
C VAL A 73 3.64 1.21 12.70
N ARG A 74 3.87 -0.09 12.48
CA ARG A 74 4.20 -1.05 13.54
C ARG A 74 5.55 -0.74 14.21
N ARG A 75 6.56 -0.30 13.46
CA ARG A 75 7.86 0.11 14.04
C ARG A 75 7.74 1.40 14.84
N LYS A 76 7.05 2.42 14.29
CA LYS A 76 6.78 3.68 14.99
C LYS A 76 6.01 3.49 16.29
N THR A 77 5.00 2.61 16.30
CA THR A 77 4.23 2.31 17.52
C THR A 77 5.04 1.53 18.57
N ARG A 78 6.17 0.93 18.19
CA ARG A 78 7.11 0.25 19.10
C ARG A 78 8.23 1.15 19.62
N GLY A 79 8.27 2.42 19.20
CA GLY A 79 9.26 3.39 19.66
C GLY A 79 10.67 3.18 19.09
N GLU A 80 10.79 2.47 17.97
CA GLU A 80 12.02 2.32 17.19
C GLU A 80 12.23 3.48 16.19
#